data_AF-A0A0H4X135-F1
#
_entry.id   AF-A0A0H4X135-F1
#
_cell.length_a   1.000
_cell.length_b   1.000
_cell.length_c   1.000
_cell.angle_alpha   90.00
_cell.angle_beta   90.00
_cell.angle_gamma   90.00
#
_symmetry.space_group_name_H-M   'P 1'
#
loop_
_entity.id
_entity.type
_entity.pdbx_description
1 polymer ?
#
loop_
_entity_poly.entity_id
_entity_poly.type
_entity_poly.pdbx_seq_one_letter_code
_entity_poly.pdbx_strand_id
1 'polypeptide(L)' 'MGRRGSASIREALPAQGELLVVCGHAHWETPLVSLPSGVQVLNVDSRAVLLTR' A
#
# COMPACT_ATOMS: atom_id res chain seq x y z
N MET A 1 1.18 5.60 16.87
CA MET A 1 0.53 4.26 16.85
C MET A 1 -0.35 4.16 15.60
N GLY A 2 0.22 3.71 14.48
CA GLY A 2 -0.55 3.51 13.24
C GLY A 2 -1.47 2.30 13.39
N ARG A 3 -2.79 2.50 13.26
CA ARG A 3 -3.75 1.40 13.27
C ARG A 3 -3.46 0.47 12.09
N ARG A 4 -3.53 -0.84 12.31
CA ARG A 4 -3.46 -1.84 11.22
C ARG A 4 -4.57 -1.52 10.20
N GLY A 5 -4.25 -1.57 8.91
CA GLY A 5 -5.22 -1.37 7.84
C GLY A 5 -6.43 -2.32 7.97
N SER A 6 -7.53 -2.01 7.28
CA SER A 6 -8.78 -2.78 7.38
C SER A 6 -8.54 -4.28 7.18
N ALA A 7 -9.13 -5.11 8.04
CA ALA A 7 -9.09 -6.57 7.89
C ALA A 7 -9.76 -7.03 6.59
N SER A 8 -10.92 -6.46 6.26
CA SER A 8 -11.65 -6.79 5.02
C SER A 8 -10.85 -6.50 3.75
N ILE A 9 -10.06 -5.42 3.74
CA ILE A 9 -9.18 -5.11 2.60
C ILE A 9 -8.08 -6.15 2.50
N ARG A 10 -7.44 -6.50 3.63
CA ARG A 10 -6.36 -7.50 3.65
C ARG A 10 -6.83 -8.89 3.21
N GLU A 11 -8.03 -9.28 3.59
CA GLU A 11 -8.65 -10.56 3.19
C GLU A 11 -9.00 -10.61 1.70
N ALA A 12 -9.25 -9.45 1.08
CA ALA A 12 -9.49 -9.35 -0.36
C ALA A 12 -8.20 -9.30 -1.19
N LEU A 13 -7.03 -9.11 -0.57
CA LEU A 13 -5.76 -9.12 -1.29
C LEU A 13 -5.42 -10.55 -1.74
N PRO A 14 -4.87 -10.72 -2.95
CA PRO A 14 -4.43 -12.03 -3.41
C PRO A 14 -3.31 -12.57 -2.51
N ALA A 15 -3.29 -13.89 -2.33
CA ALA A 15 -2.26 -14.57 -1.55
C ALA A 15 -0.85 -14.36 -2.14
N GLN A 16 -0.76 -14.24 -3.48
CA GLN A 16 0.43 -13.86 -4.23
C GLN A 16 0.04 -13.05 -5.47
N GLY A 17 0.85 -12.04 -5.83
CA GLY A 17 0.70 -11.36 -7.12
C GLY A 17 1.27 -9.93 -7.15
N GLU A 18 1.51 -9.43 -8.37
CA GLU A 18 1.92 -8.05 -8.64
C GLU A 18 0.71 -7.11 -8.60
N LEU A 19 0.22 -6.85 -7.38
CA LEU A 19 -0.85 -5.88 -7.13
C LEU A 19 -0.27 -4.62 -6.49
N LEU A 20 -0.65 -3.45 -7.01
CA LEU A 20 -0.38 -2.16 -6.39
C LEU A 20 -1.59 -1.69 -5.56
N VAL A 21 -1.39 -1.50 -4.27
CA VAL A 21 -2.36 -0.88 -3.35
C VAL A 21 -1.94 0.56 -3.10
N VAL A 22 -2.85 1.52 -3.31
CA VAL A 22 -2.61 2.94 -3.03
C VAL A 22 -3.38 3.36 -1.78
N CYS A 23 -2.69 3.98 -0.82
CA CYS A 23 -3.28 4.45 0.44
C CYS A 23 -2.74 5.83 0.85
N GLY A 24 -3.27 6.39 1.92
CA GLY A 24 -2.85 7.67 2.50
C GLY A 24 -3.23 7.76 3.97
N HIS A 25 -3.39 8.98 4.50
CA HIS A 25 -3.89 9.30 5.85
C HIS A 25 -2.86 9.22 6.99
N ALA A 26 -1.71 8.59 6.78
CA ALA A 26 -0.64 8.56 7.76
C ALA A 26 0.70 8.79 7.09
N HIS A 27 1.51 9.69 7.66
CA HIS A 27 2.87 9.93 7.17
C HIS A 27 3.75 8.69 7.36
N TRP A 28 4.35 8.23 6.26
CA TRP A 28 5.34 7.16 6.25
C TRP A 28 6.68 7.71 5.75
N GLU A 29 7.77 7.29 6.40
CA GLU A 29 9.13 7.63 5.96
C GLU A 29 9.43 6.99 4.61
N THR A 30 9.16 5.68 4.48
CA THR A 30 9.24 4.92 3.23
C THR A 30 7.85 4.85 2.58
N PRO A 31 7.60 5.54 1.46
CA PRO A 31 6.26 5.63 0.87
C PRO A 31 5.87 4.39 0.06
N LEU A 32 6.82 3.58 -0.41
CA LEU A 32 6.56 2.36 -1.17
C LEU A 32 7.16 1.16 -0.45
N VAL A 33 6.33 0.17 -0.13
CA VAL A 33 6.77 -1.07 0.53
C VAL A 33 6.27 -2.28 -0.24
N SER A 34 7.08 -3.32 -0.33
CA SER A 34 6.67 -4.61 -0.88
C SER A 34 6.36 -5.59 0.25
N LEU A 35 5.18 -6.19 0.21
CA LEU A 35 4.78 -7.24 1.14
C LEU A 35 5.40 -8.58 0.72
N PRO A 36 5.55 -9.55 1.65
CA PRO A 36 6.04 -10.90 1.31
C PRO A 36 5.19 -11.63 0.25
N SER A 37 3.92 -11.24 0.06
CA SER A 37 3.04 -11.77 -0.99
C SER A 37 3.33 -11.22 -2.40
N GLY A 38 4.27 -10.29 -2.54
CA GLY A 38 4.54 -9.59 -3.82
C GLY A 38 3.68 -8.34 -4.04
N VAL A 39 2.65 -8.13 -3.22
CA VAL A 39 1.82 -6.92 -3.25
C VAL A 39 2.67 -5.71 -2.87
N GLN A 40 2.58 -4.64 -3.66
CA GLN A 40 3.20 -3.35 -3.36
C GLN A 40 2.18 -2.40 -2.75
N VAL A 41 2.58 -1.67 -1.71
CA VAL A 41 1.74 -0.66 -1.06
C VAL A 41 2.42 0.69 -1.19
N LEU A 42 1.76 1.60 -1.90
CA LEU A 42 2.18 2.98 -2.10
C LEU A 42 1.33 3.91 -1.25
N ASN A 43 1.98 4.60 -0.31
CA ASN A 43 1.40 5.66 0.49
C ASN A 43 1.64 7.03 -0.17
N VAL A 44 0.55 7.73 -0.48
CA VAL A 44 0.56 9.04 -1.14
C VAL A 44 0.26 10.20 -0.19
N ASP A 45 0.31 9.97 1.13
CA ASP A 45 0.10 11.03 2.12
C ASP A 45 1.06 12.20 1.91
N SER A 46 0.50 13.38 1.67
CA SER A 46 1.24 14.61 1.35
C SER A 46 2.16 14.50 0.11
N ARG A 47 1.83 13.62 -0.84
CA ARG A 47 2.64 13.35 -2.04
C ARG A 47 1.77 13.28 -3.30
N ALA A 48 2.26 13.85 -4.40
CA ALA A 48 1.74 13.57 -5.74
C ALA A 48 2.57 12.44 -6.36
N VAL A 49 1.92 11.45 -6.97
CA VAL A 49 2.58 10.35 -7.67
C VAL A 49 2.08 10.29 -9.11
N LEU A 50 3.02 10.22 -10.04
CA LEU A 50 2.75 10.01 -11.47
C LEU A 50 2.99 8.53 -11.80
N LEU A 51 1.94 7.84 -12.26
CA LEU A 51 2.06 6.49 -12.81
C LEU A 51 2.20 6.61 -14.33
N THR A 52 3.27 6.02 -14.87
CA THR A 52 3.55 5.97 -16.31
C THR A 52 3.43 4.54 -16.83
N ARG A 53 3.20 4.41 -18.14
CA ARG A 53 3.08 3.11 -18.83
C ARG A 53 4.41 2.63 -19.36
#